data_AF-A0A2W6TS27-F1
#
_entry.id   AF-A0A2W6TS27-F1
#
_cell.length_a   1.000
_cell.length_b   1.000
_cell.length_c   1.000
_cell.angle_alpha   90.00
_cell.angle_beta   90.00
_cell.angle_gamma   90.00
#
_symmetry.space_group_name_H-M   'P 1'
#
loop_
_entity.id
_entity.type
_entity.pdbx_description
1 polymer ?
#
loop_
_entity_poly.entity_id
_entity_poly.type
_entity_poly.pdbx_seq_one_letter_code
_entity_poly.pdbx_strand_id
1 'polypeptide(L)'
;MKAVLRQQADVDAHLASSRMPLYVSIRDHAGKGMIDLSPESILALEHTGFLLLPGSTWQPPSDDTRVGTAMRLSLDTPAKRPDGDYDVAFGYWCGKACSSQYDAVLRHDASGWHVLSSAMRSVP
;
A
#
# COMPACT_ATOMS: atom_id res chain seq x y z
N MET A 1 5.36 -6.64 -1.25
CA MET A 1 4.79 -5.60 -0.34
C MET A 1 5.68 -4.39 -0.17
N LYS A 2 6.88 -4.49 0.44
CA LYS A 2 7.81 -3.34 0.55
C LYS A 2 8.13 -2.66 -0.79
N ALA A 3 8.20 -3.44 -1.88
CA ALA A 3 8.39 -2.91 -3.23
C ALA A 3 7.27 -1.94 -3.68
N VAL A 4 6.02 -2.22 -3.33
CA VAL A 4 4.87 -1.32 -3.63
C VAL A 4 5.05 -0.01 -2.87
N LEU A 5 5.37 -0.07 -1.57
CA LEU A 5 5.60 1.12 -0.77
C LEU A 5 6.78 1.98 -1.28
N ARG A 6 7.86 1.35 -1.73
CA ARG A 6 9.01 2.06 -2.34
C ARG A 6 8.61 2.72 -3.64
N GLN A 7 7.94 2.01 -4.54
CA GLN A 7 7.47 2.56 -5.81
C GLN A 7 6.53 3.76 -5.60
N GLN A 8 5.79 3.78 -4.50
CA GLN A 8 4.89 4.89 -4.18
C GLN A 8 5.61 6.14 -3.64
N ALA A 9 6.90 6.01 -3.28
CA ALA A 9 7.75 7.13 -2.91
C ALA A 9 8.39 7.84 -4.11
N ASP A 10 8.32 7.23 -5.31
CA ASP A 10 8.85 7.83 -6.53
C ASP A 10 8.02 9.06 -6.95
N VAL A 11 8.67 10.04 -7.57
CA VAL A 11 8.16 11.42 -7.76
C VAL A 11 6.82 11.49 -8.50
N ASP A 12 6.51 10.49 -9.34
CA ASP A 12 5.28 10.43 -10.13
C ASP A 12 4.16 9.58 -9.48
N ALA A 13 4.37 9.05 -8.28
CA ALA A 13 3.40 8.21 -7.60
C ALA A 13 2.43 9.01 -6.70
N HIS A 14 1.23 8.45 -6.48
CA HIS A 14 0.14 9.11 -5.74
C HIS A 14 0.55 9.58 -4.35
N LEU A 15 1.29 8.75 -3.61
CA LEU A 15 1.73 9.08 -2.25
C LEU A 15 2.82 10.13 -2.19
N ALA A 16 3.70 10.22 -3.19
CA ALA A 16 4.75 11.24 -3.21
C ALA A 16 4.17 12.67 -3.24
N SER A 17 2.98 12.83 -3.83
CA SER A 17 2.24 14.10 -3.90
C SER A 17 1.48 14.48 -2.62
N SER A 18 1.28 13.54 -1.68
CA SER A 18 0.52 13.76 -0.44
C SER A 18 1.17 13.01 0.74
N ARG A 19 2.14 13.66 1.40
CA ARG A 19 2.87 13.10 2.55
C ARG A 19 2.06 13.21 3.84
N MET A 20 1.10 12.32 3.99
CA MET A 20 0.35 12.11 5.23
C MET A 20 0.92 10.88 5.98
N PRO A 21 0.74 10.77 7.31
CA PRO A 21 1.01 9.53 8.03
C PRO A 21 0.26 8.35 7.38
N LEU A 22 0.97 7.25 7.14
CA LEU A 22 0.46 6.10 6.41
C LEU A 22 0.38 4.88 7.33
N TYR A 23 -0.84 4.44 7.60
CA TYR A 23 -1.14 3.27 8.40
C TYR A 23 -1.26 2.05 7.48
N VAL A 24 -0.36 1.10 7.61
CA VAL A 24 -0.21 0.00 6.64
C VAL A 24 -0.69 -1.32 7.23
N SER A 25 -1.59 -1.98 6.49
CA SER A 25 -1.96 -3.37 6.73
C SER A 25 -1.78 -4.19 5.46
N ILE A 26 -1.30 -5.43 5.60
CA ILE A 26 -1.19 -6.40 4.52
C ILE A 26 -2.14 -7.55 4.82
N ARG A 27 -2.84 -8.05 3.82
CA ARG A 27 -3.63 -9.28 3.96
C ARG A 27 -2.71 -10.48 4.17
N ASP A 28 -3.03 -11.31 5.16
CA ASP A 28 -2.23 -12.50 5.45
C ASP A 28 -2.20 -13.47 4.25
N HIS A 29 -1.25 -14.41 4.27
CA HIS A 29 -1.10 -15.40 3.19
C HIS A 29 -2.30 -16.37 3.07
N ALA A 30 -3.13 -16.49 4.11
CA ALA A 30 -4.32 -17.31 4.12
C ALA A 30 -5.58 -16.55 3.64
N GLY A 31 -5.47 -15.24 3.38
CA GLY A 31 -6.58 -14.34 3.07
C GLY A 31 -7.52 -14.06 4.25
N LYS A 32 -7.20 -14.49 5.47
CA LYS A 32 -8.13 -14.55 6.62
C LYS A 32 -8.14 -13.31 7.49
N GLY A 33 -7.10 -12.48 7.42
CA GLY A 33 -6.97 -11.30 8.24
C GLY A 33 -5.99 -10.28 7.67
N MET A 34 -5.91 -9.15 8.36
CA MET A 34 -4.94 -8.10 8.10
C MET A 34 -3.84 -8.18 9.15
N ILE A 35 -2.59 -8.08 8.73
CA ILE A 35 -1.41 -8.03 9.58
C ILE A 35 -0.66 -6.72 9.38
N ASP A 36 0.02 -6.25 10.43
CA ASP A 36 0.88 -5.09 10.34
C ASP A 36 2.23 -5.41 9.67
N LEU A 37 2.90 -4.37 9.19
CA LEU A 37 4.32 -4.47 8.88
C LEU A 37 5.12 -4.75 10.14
N SER A 38 6.14 -5.61 10.04
CA SER A 38 7.09 -5.77 11.12
C SER A 38 7.87 -4.46 11.37
N PRO A 39 8.34 -4.20 12.59
CA PRO A 39 9.17 -3.02 12.89
C PRO A 39 10.39 -2.91 11.96
N GLU A 40 11.05 -4.03 11.65
CA GLU A 40 12.21 -4.06 10.73
C GLU A 40 11.82 -3.67 9.31
N SER A 41 10.60 -4.00 8.89
CA SER A 41 10.08 -3.62 7.57
C SER A 41 9.76 -2.13 7.50
N ILE A 42 9.29 -1.52 8.59
CA ILE A 42 9.08 -0.07 8.71
C ILE A 42 10.44 0.66 8.65
N LEU A 43 11.42 0.21 9.45
CA LEU A 43 12.78 0.76 9.46
C LEU A 43 13.43 0.69 8.07
N ALA A 44 13.30 -0.44 7.38
CA ALA A 44 13.84 -0.62 6.03
C ALA A 44 13.20 0.30 4.95
N LEU A 45 12.14 1.03 5.30
CA LEU A 45 11.42 1.95 4.43
C LEU A 45 11.56 3.42 4.85
N GLU A 46 12.31 3.75 5.91
CA GLU A 46 12.45 5.15 6.37
C GLU A 46 12.98 6.09 5.27
N HIS A 47 13.86 5.60 4.40
CA HIS A 47 14.40 6.35 3.27
C HIS A 47 13.32 6.84 2.27
N THR A 48 12.12 6.26 2.29
CA THR A 48 10.99 6.73 1.46
C THR A 48 10.43 8.08 1.93
N GLY A 49 10.75 8.50 3.16
CA GLY A 49 10.24 9.73 3.76
C GLY A 49 8.76 9.65 4.19
N PHE A 50 8.13 8.49 4.10
CA PHE A 50 6.80 8.26 4.68
C PHE A 50 6.89 8.00 6.18
N LEU A 51 5.98 8.60 6.95
CA LEU A 51 5.73 8.16 8.32
C LEU A 51 4.84 6.92 8.27
N LEU A 52 5.45 5.73 8.35
CA LEU A 52 4.74 4.45 8.35
C LEU A 52 4.35 4.03 9.77
N LEU A 53 3.10 3.63 9.94
CA LEU A 53 2.53 3.21 11.23
C LEU A 53 1.80 1.86 11.08
N PRO A 54 1.70 1.05 12.15
CA PRO A 54 0.94 -0.20 12.12
C PRO A 54 -0.54 0.06 11.82
N GLY A 55 -1.08 -0.59 10.81
CA GLY A 55 -2.48 -0.41 10.42
C GLY A 55 -3.49 -0.84 11.48
N SER A 56 -3.13 -1.72 12.41
CA SER A 56 -3.95 -2.07 13.59
C SER A 56 -4.22 -0.88 14.53
N THR A 57 -3.38 0.15 14.48
CA THR A 57 -3.55 1.38 15.27
C THR A 57 -4.33 2.47 14.54
N TRP A 58 -4.79 2.18 13.32
CA TRP A 58 -5.58 3.10 12.53
C TRP A 58 -6.90 3.42 13.21
N GLN A 59 -7.18 4.71 13.35
CA GLN A 59 -8.50 5.20 13.73
C GLN A 59 -9.10 5.89 12.51
N PRO A 60 -10.23 5.41 11.97
CA PRO A 60 -10.86 6.08 10.85
C PRO A 60 -11.27 7.50 11.25
N PRO A 61 -11.10 8.51 10.37
CA PRO A 61 -11.69 9.82 10.59
C PRO A 61 -13.22 9.69 10.71
N SER A 62 -13.84 10.71 11.30
CA SER A 62 -15.29 10.79 11.44
C SER A 62 -16.00 10.71 10.09
N ASP A 63 -17.24 10.19 10.08
CA ASP A 63 -17.99 9.97 8.85
C ASP A 63 -18.29 11.24 8.04
N ASP A 64 -18.26 12.41 8.66
CA ASP A 64 -18.43 13.72 8.01
C ASP A 64 -17.12 14.25 7.40
N THR A 65 -15.98 13.63 7.70
CA THR A 65 -14.68 14.05 7.17
C THR A 65 -14.55 13.75 5.67
N ARG A 66 -14.41 14.80 4.87
CA ARG A 66 -14.20 14.70 3.42
C ARG A 66 -12.80 14.14 3.09
N VAL A 67 -11.76 14.67 3.73
CA VAL A 67 -10.35 14.28 3.63
C VAL A 67 -9.76 14.35 5.05
N GLY A 68 -9.26 13.23 5.55
CA GLY A 68 -8.64 13.11 6.87
C GLY A 68 -7.21 13.64 6.90
N THR A 69 -6.56 13.52 8.06
CA THR A 69 -5.18 13.99 8.28
C THR A 69 -4.13 12.88 8.17
N ALA A 70 -4.57 11.64 8.08
CA ALA A 70 -3.74 10.46 7.85
C ALA A 70 -4.43 9.53 6.85
N MET A 71 -3.71 8.53 6.33
CA MET A 71 -4.25 7.58 5.37
C MET A 71 -4.03 6.15 5.81
N ARG A 72 -4.96 5.28 5.45
CA ARG A 72 -4.79 3.83 5.54
C ARG A 72 -4.43 3.26 4.17
N LEU A 73 -3.35 2.49 4.11
CA LEU A 73 -3.01 1.65 2.98
C LEU A 73 -3.33 0.19 3.31
N SER A 74 -4.10 -0.44 2.43
CA SER A 74 -4.35 -1.87 2.46
C SER A 74 -3.73 -2.52 1.23
N LEU A 75 -2.97 -3.59 1.42
CA LEU A 75 -2.45 -4.42 0.33
C LEU A 75 -3.04 -5.83 0.43
N ASP A 76 -3.53 -6.35 -0.69
CA ASP A 76 -4.01 -7.72 -0.78
C ASP A 76 -2.86 -8.73 -0.93
N THR A 77 -3.19 -10.01 -0.77
CA THR A 77 -2.25 -11.12 -0.92
C THR A 77 -1.85 -11.26 -2.39
N PRO A 78 -0.55 -11.33 -2.73
CA PRO A 78 -0.11 -11.56 -4.11
C PRO A 78 -0.66 -12.85 -4.70
N ALA A 79 -1.29 -12.75 -5.88
CA ALA A 79 -1.74 -13.89 -6.66
C ALA A 79 -0.70 -14.21 -7.74
N LYS A 80 -0.14 -15.42 -7.71
CA LYS A 80 0.87 -15.84 -8.70
C LYS A 80 0.24 -16.10 -10.06
N ARG A 81 0.83 -15.54 -11.11
CA ARG A 81 0.48 -15.72 -12.53
C ARG A 81 1.18 -16.93 -13.14
N PRO A 82 0.68 -17.46 -14.28
CA PRO A 82 1.33 -18.55 -15.01
C PRO A 82 2.75 -18.23 -15.52
N ASP A 83 3.03 -16.97 -15.82
CA ASP A 83 4.35 -16.47 -16.26
C ASP A 83 5.36 -16.30 -15.11
N GLY A 84 4.93 -16.52 -13.87
CA GLY A 84 5.75 -16.40 -12.67
C GLY A 84 5.71 -15.04 -11.99
N ASP A 85 5.04 -14.04 -12.58
CA ASP A 85 4.80 -12.75 -11.95
C ASP A 85 3.62 -12.82 -10.95
N TYR A 86 3.33 -11.73 -10.27
CA TYR A 86 2.34 -11.69 -9.21
C TYR A 86 1.43 -10.47 -9.35
N ASP A 87 0.11 -10.69 -9.33
CA ASP A 87 -0.88 -9.64 -9.21
C ASP A 87 -1.07 -9.24 -7.75
N VAL A 88 -1.09 -7.94 -7.48
CA VAL A 88 -1.39 -7.36 -6.17
C VAL A 88 -2.34 -6.19 -6.34
N ALA A 89 -3.49 -6.26 -5.70
CA ALA A 89 -4.35 -5.10 -5.50
C ALA A 89 -3.93 -4.35 -4.23
N PHE A 90 -3.99 -3.02 -4.28
CA PHE A 90 -3.82 -2.18 -3.09
C PHE A 90 -4.67 -0.92 -3.19
N GLY A 91 -4.93 -0.29 -2.06
CA GLY A 91 -5.73 0.93 -2.05
C GLY A 91 -5.43 1.83 -0.87
N TYR A 92 -5.73 3.10 -1.07
CA TYR A 92 -5.63 4.16 -0.07
C TYR A 92 -7.02 4.60 0.33
N TRP A 93 -7.17 4.92 1.60
CA TRP A 93 -8.36 5.56 2.10
C TRP A 93 -7.98 6.60 3.16
N CYS A 94 -8.45 7.82 2.97
CA CYS A 94 -8.29 8.91 3.92
C CYS A 94 -9.58 9.68 4.18
N GLY A 95 -10.72 9.32 3.58
CA GLY A 95 -12.01 9.96 3.82
C GLY A 95 -12.99 9.75 2.66
N LYS A 96 -14.20 10.32 2.73
CA LYS A 96 -15.26 10.12 1.72
C LYS A 96 -14.85 10.50 0.30
N ALA A 97 -14.07 11.56 0.13
CA ALA A 97 -13.58 12.02 -1.17
C ALA A 97 -12.11 11.66 -1.41
N CYS A 98 -11.54 10.82 -0.54
CA CYS A 98 -10.13 10.42 -0.60
C CYS A 98 -10.04 8.91 -0.50
N SER A 99 -10.23 8.27 -1.65
CA SER A 99 -9.98 6.85 -1.82
C SER A 99 -9.46 6.58 -3.22
N SER A 100 -8.59 5.59 -3.34
CA SER A 100 -8.12 5.11 -4.63
C SER A 100 -7.75 3.65 -4.52
N GLN A 101 -7.94 2.92 -5.61
CA GLN A 101 -7.57 1.50 -5.73
C GLN A 101 -6.64 1.34 -6.91
N TYR A 102 -5.72 0.38 -6.83
CA TYR A 102 -4.70 0.12 -7.81
C TYR A 102 -4.52 -1.38 -8.00
N ASP A 103 -4.15 -1.74 -9.22
CA ASP A 103 -3.65 -3.05 -9.58
C ASP A 103 -2.18 -2.93 -9.95
N ALA A 104 -1.34 -3.78 -9.36
CA ALA A 104 0.09 -3.85 -9.66
C ALA A 104 0.53 -5.26 -10.01
N VAL A 105 1.52 -5.32 -10.90
CA VAL A 105 2.22 -6.55 -11.28
C VAL A 105 3.61 -6.51 -10.66
N LEU A 106 3.96 -7.55 -9.93
CA LEU A 106 5.23 -7.69 -9.24
C LEU A 106 6.02 -8.88 -9.77
N ARG A 107 7.35 -8.76 -9.72
CA ARG A 107 8.29 -9.85 -9.95
C ARG A 107 9.13 -10.09 -8.70
N HIS A 108 9.44 -11.36 -8.41
CA HIS A 108 10.43 -11.73 -7.42
C HIS A 108 11.61 -12.43 -8.10
N ASP A 109 12.77 -11.79 -8.11
CA ASP A 109 14.01 -12.33 -8.67
C ASP A 109 15.15 -12.35 -7.64
N ALA A 110 16.39 -12.60 -8.08
CA ALA A 110 17.56 -12.68 -7.22
C ALA A 110 17.86 -11.39 -6.43
N SER A 111 17.38 -10.23 -6.90
CA SER A 111 17.50 -8.94 -6.24
C SER A 111 16.28 -8.58 -5.37
N GLY A 112 15.26 -9.46 -5.35
CA GLY A 112 14.08 -9.34 -4.50
C GLY A 112 12.82 -8.95 -5.28
N TRP A 113 11.89 -8.28 -4.59
CA TRP A 113 10.60 -7.89 -5.14
C TRP A 113 10.69 -6.56 -5.88
N HIS A 114 10.11 -6.50 -7.08
CA HIS A 114 10.02 -5.31 -7.92
C HIS A 114 8.59 -5.11 -8.42
N VAL A 115 8.18 -3.86 -8.63
CA VAL A 115 6.92 -3.51 -9.30
C VAL A 115 7.23 -3.32 -10.79
N LEU A 116 6.58 -4.11 -11.64
CA LEU A 116 6.71 -4.01 -13.10
C LEU A 116 5.75 -2.97 -13.68
N SER A 117 4.53 -2.91 -13.14
CA SER A 117 3.52 -1.92 -13.51
C SER A 117 2.57 -1.68 -12.33
N SER A 118 2.04 -0.47 -12.22
CA SER A 118 0.91 -0.16 -11.35
C SER A 118 -0.04 0.80 -12.07
N ALA A 119 -1.34 0.57 -11.95
CA ALA A 119 -2.35 1.40 -12.56
C ALA A 119 -3.51 1.60 -11.59
N MET A 120 -4.06 2.81 -11.55
CA MET A 120 -5.28 3.08 -10.78
C MET A 120 -6.42 2.30 -11.40
N ARG A 121 -7.15 1.55 -10.57
CA ARG A 121 -8.36 0.86 -10.97
C ARG A 121 -9.46 1.90 -11.17
N SER A 122 -9.93 2.04 -12.39
CA SER A 122 -11.15 2.82 -12.65
C SER A 122 -12.31 2.09 -12.00
N VAL A 123 -12.95 2.73 -11.03
CA VAL A 123 -14.25 2.28 -10.52
C VAL A 123 -15.31 2.90 -11.44
N PRO A 124 -16.22 2.12 -12.05
CA PRO A 124 -17.33 2.68 -12.84
C PRO A 124 -18.25 3.57 -12.01
#